data_AF-A0A1L9P1Z5-F1
#
_entry.id   AF-A0A1L9P1Z5-F1
#
_cell.length_a   1.000
_cell.length_b   1.000
_cell.length_c   1.000
_cell.angle_alpha   90.00
_cell.angle_beta   90.00
_cell.angle_gamma   90.00
#
_symmetry.space_group_name_H-M   'P 1'
#
loop_
_entity.id
_entity.type
_entity.pdbx_description
1 polymer ?
#
loop_
_entity_poly.entity_id
_entity_poly.type
_entity_poly.pdbx_seq_one_letter_code
_entity_poly.pdbx_strand_id
1 'polypeptide(L)'
;MGDWFKQLNGFNNCQMYWWYDLLPLSEIGIKFMNRYIAVLVILGTITGAFMSAGALAPAIDFMSLVVVIAVGVGHALGAKDGENRITRFGDGCVRGGWLGLLIGVIVILNVDAAAQMDFTMIIPAMAVAWLAPLYGYFFKLISMQLD
;
A
#
# COMPACT_ATOMS: atom_id res chain seq x y z
N MET A 1 42.85 14.00 48.12
CA MET A 1 42.54 12.99 47.08
C MET A 1 41.07 13.11 46.64
N GLY A 2 40.60 14.34 46.34
CA GLY A 2 39.16 14.62 46.15
C GLY A 2 38.81 15.50 44.95
N ASP A 3 39.76 16.28 44.43
CA ASP A 3 39.48 17.22 43.34
C ASP A 3 39.61 16.59 41.94
N TRP A 4 40.54 15.65 41.75
CA TRP A 4 40.71 14.91 40.49
C TRP A 4 39.53 13.98 40.15
N PHE A 5 38.79 13.52 41.16
CA PHE A 5 37.61 12.65 40.94
C PHE A 5 36.41 13.43 40.39
N LYS A 6 36.31 14.73 40.69
CA LYS A 6 35.25 15.60 40.14
C LYS A 6 35.52 16.00 38.69
N GLN A 7 36.79 16.12 38.30
CA GLN A 7 37.17 16.47 36.93
C GLN A 7 36.91 15.31 35.94
N LEU A 8 37.10 14.06 36.36
CA LEU A 8 36.73 12.87 35.56
C LEU A 8 35.21 12.71 35.42
N ASN A 9 34.44 13.04 36.46
CA ASN A 9 32.96 13.02 36.41
C ASN A 9 32.36 14.14 35.54
N GLY A 10 33.09 15.25 35.32
CA GLY A 10 32.68 16.31 34.39
C GLY A 10 32.82 15.93 32.91
N PHE A 11 33.85 15.16 32.56
CA PHE A 11 34.06 14.64 31.19
C PHE A 11 33.07 13.53 30.83
N ASN A 12 32.73 12.65 31.77
CA ASN A 12 31.77 11.56 31.55
C ASN A 12 30.34 12.08 31.31
N ASN A 13 29.97 13.21 31.91
CA ASN A 13 28.65 13.82 31.69
C ASN A 13 28.56 14.59 30.37
N CYS A 14 29.67 15.11 29.81
CA CYS A 14 29.63 15.74 28.49
C CYS A 14 29.51 14.73 27.35
N GLN A 15 30.00 13.49 27.52
CA GLN A 15 29.84 12.43 26.51
C GLN A 15 28.44 11.84 26.48
N MET A 16 27.71 11.86 27.60
CA MET A 16 26.40 11.21 27.72
C MET A 16 25.28 12.01 27.03
N TYR A 17 25.36 13.35 26.97
CA TYR A 17 24.30 14.20 26.38
C TYR A 17 24.17 14.07 24.86
N TRP A 18 25.28 13.90 24.13
CA TRP A 18 25.25 13.77 22.66
C TRP A 18 24.46 12.55 22.16
N TRP A 19 24.36 11.48 22.96
CA TRP A 19 23.62 10.27 22.57
C TRP A 19 22.11 10.41 22.79
N TYR A 20 21.68 11.24 23.76
CA TYR A 20 20.26 11.56 23.96
C TYR A 20 19.70 12.44 22.85
N ASP A 21 20.53 13.27 22.21
CA ASP A 21 20.13 14.04 21.03
C ASP A 21 20.04 13.18 19.74
N LEU A 22 20.75 12.04 19.70
CA LEU A 22 20.71 11.07 18.59
C LEU A 22 19.64 9.98 18.77
N LEU A 23 19.19 9.70 20.00
CA LEU A 23 18.07 8.81 20.31
C LEU A 23 16.76 9.15 19.57
N PRO A 24 16.29 10.41 19.49
CA PRO A 24 15.12 10.73 18.69
C PRO A 24 15.37 10.49 17.20
N LEU A 25 16.57 10.77 16.68
CA LEU A 25 16.90 10.52 15.27
C LEU A 25 16.99 9.02 14.94
N SER A 26 17.48 8.19 15.85
CA SER A 26 17.53 6.73 15.66
C SER A 26 16.15 6.09 15.80
N GLU A 27 15.30 6.53 16.73
CA GLU A 27 13.91 6.08 16.82
C GLU A 27 13.06 6.52 15.62
N ILE A 28 13.26 7.75 15.15
CA ILE A 28 12.65 8.26 13.91
C ILE A 28 13.13 7.42 12.71
N GLY A 29 14.43 7.15 12.61
CA GLY A 29 15.02 6.30 11.57
C GLY A 29 14.47 4.87 11.56
N ILE A 30 14.32 4.24 12.73
CA ILE A 30 13.75 2.89 12.88
C ILE A 30 12.25 2.89 12.53
N LYS A 31 11.49 3.92 12.94
CA LYS A 31 10.06 4.05 12.57
C LYS A 31 9.88 4.15 11.06
N PHE A 32 10.69 4.97 10.38
CA PHE A 32 10.62 5.07 8.92
C PHE A 32 11.03 3.77 8.24
N MET A 33 12.14 3.16 8.66
CA MET A 33 12.64 1.90 8.11
C MET A 33 11.62 0.75 8.24
N ASN A 34 10.93 0.62 9.37
CA ASN A 34 9.92 -0.41 9.57
C ASN A 34 8.68 -0.23 8.66
N ARG A 35 8.26 1.00 8.37
CA ARG A 35 7.16 1.29 7.44
C ARG A 35 7.50 0.83 6.02
N TYR A 36 8.73 1.08 5.55
CA TYR A 36 9.17 0.63 4.24
C TYR A 36 9.34 -0.89 4.15
N ILE A 37 9.85 -1.53 5.21
CA ILE A 37 9.94 -3.01 5.28
C ILE A 37 8.55 -3.63 5.17
N ALA A 38 7.53 -3.08 5.85
CA ALA A 38 6.16 -3.58 5.76
C ALA A 38 5.59 -3.51 4.33
N VAL A 39 5.85 -2.41 3.62
CA VAL A 39 5.46 -2.25 2.20
C VAL A 39 6.17 -3.28 1.32
N LEU A 40 7.47 -3.50 1.52
CA LEU A 40 8.24 -4.48 0.75
C LEU A 40 7.76 -5.91 0.99
N VAL A 41 7.37 -6.25 2.22
CA VAL A 41 6.79 -7.56 2.53
C VAL A 41 5.46 -7.74 1.80
N ILE A 42 4.54 -6.76 1.84
CA ILE A 42 3.25 -6.86 1.13
C ILE A 42 3.46 -7.04 -0.38
N LEU A 43 4.35 -6.25 -0.98
CA LEU A 43 4.73 -6.37 -2.39
C LEU A 43 5.31 -7.75 -2.71
N GLY A 44 6.22 -8.24 -1.86
CA GLY A 44 6.88 -9.53 -2.02
C GLY A 44 5.90 -10.70 -1.95
N THR A 45 4.95 -10.68 -1.00
CA THR A 45 3.98 -11.78 -0.85
C THR A 45 3.00 -11.85 -2.01
N ILE A 46 2.50 -10.70 -2.48
CA ILE A 46 1.54 -10.66 -3.61
C ILE A 46 2.24 -11.07 -4.90
N THR A 47 3.42 -10.51 -5.17
CA THR A 47 4.21 -10.88 -6.36
C THR A 47 4.63 -12.35 -6.31
N GLY A 48 5.07 -12.83 -5.16
CA GLY A 48 5.43 -14.23 -4.94
C GLY A 48 4.26 -15.20 -5.15
N ALA A 49 3.04 -14.82 -4.75
CA ALA A 49 1.84 -15.62 -4.97
C ALA A 49 1.48 -15.72 -6.47
N PHE A 50 1.59 -14.63 -7.23
CA PHE A 50 1.34 -14.67 -8.68
C PHE A 50 2.45 -15.41 -9.45
N MET A 51 3.69 -15.30 -9.00
CA MET A 51 4.83 -16.03 -9.56
C MET A 51 4.68 -17.54 -9.37
N SER A 52 4.28 -18.00 -8.16
CA SER A 52 4.10 -19.43 -7.89
C SER A 52 2.91 -20.02 -8.62
N ALA A 53 1.89 -19.22 -8.93
CA ALA A 53 0.73 -19.62 -9.72
C ALA A 53 0.95 -19.57 -11.24
N GLY A 54 2.10 -19.07 -11.73
CA GLY A 54 2.34 -18.87 -13.16
C GLY A 54 1.41 -17.84 -13.82
N ALA A 55 0.76 -16.99 -13.02
CA ALA A 55 -0.31 -16.10 -13.44
C ALA A 55 0.11 -14.62 -13.50
N LEU A 56 1.42 -14.36 -13.63
CA LEU A 56 1.98 -13.00 -13.63
C LEU A 56 1.45 -12.13 -14.78
N ALA A 57 1.30 -12.70 -15.97
CA ALA A 57 0.81 -11.99 -17.14
C ALA A 57 -0.66 -11.52 -16.99
N PRO A 58 -1.63 -12.39 -16.64
CA PRO A 58 -3.00 -11.93 -16.39
C PRO A 58 -3.13 -11.07 -15.12
N ALA A 59 -2.21 -11.17 -14.17
CA ALA A 59 -2.22 -10.38 -12.93
C ALA A 59 -1.76 -8.93 -13.09
N ILE A 60 -1.35 -8.51 -14.29
CA ILE A 60 -1.00 -7.12 -14.61
C ILE A 60 -2.03 -6.62 -15.62
N ASP A 61 -3.12 -6.05 -15.11
CA ASP A 61 -4.14 -5.42 -15.95
C ASP A 61 -4.11 -3.90 -15.77
N PHE A 62 -3.73 -3.20 -16.84
CA PHE A 62 -3.57 -1.75 -16.82
C PHE A 62 -4.91 -1.02 -16.65
N MET A 63 -6.00 -1.56 -17.20
CA MET A 63 -7.31 -0.89 -17.19
C MET A 63 -7.92 -0.88 -15.78
N SER A 64 -7.87 -2.00 -15.06
CA SER A 64 -8.30 -2.05 -13.66
C SER A 64 -7.43 -1.17 -12.75
N LEU A 65 -6.11 -1.08 -13.00
CA LEU A 65 -5.25 -0.13 -12.28
C LEU A 65 -5.68 1.32 -12.48
N VAL A 66 -5.99 1.72 -13.72
CA VAL A 66 -6.42 3.09 -14.03
C VAL A 66 -7.71 3.44 -13.30
N VAL A 67 -8.71 2.54 -13.29
CA VAL A 67 -9.98 2.78 -12.59
C VAL A 67 -9.74 3.00 -11.09
N VAL A 68 -8.95 2.14 -10.46
CA VAL A 68 -8.64 2.21 -9.02
C VAL A 68 -7.91 3.51 -8.69
N ILE A 69 -6.86 3.85 -9.44
CA ILE A 69 -6.05 5.05 -9.21
C ILE A 69 -6.86 6.32 -9.48
N ALA A 70 -7.64 6.37 -10.57
CA ALA A 70 -8.45 7.55 -10.91
C ALA A 70 -9.47 7.88 -9.81
N VAL A 71 -10.18 6.87 -9.30
CA VAL A 71 -11.11 7.05 -8.18
C VAL A 71 -10.36 7.41 -6.90
N GLY A 72 -9.23 6.75 -6.61
CA GLY A 72 -8.36 7.07 -5.48
C GLY A 72 -7.90 8.53 -5.48
N VAL A 73 -7.39 9.02 -6.61
CA VAL A 73 -6.96 10.42 -6.79
C VAL A 73 -8.14 11.37 -6.63
N GLY A 74 -9.30 11.09 -7.24
CA GLY A 74 -10.51 11.91 -7.06
C GLY A 74 -10.92 12.04 -5.59
N HIS A 75 -10.80 10.95 -4.83
CA HIS A 75 -11.09 10.92 -3.40
C HIS A 75 -10.07 11.70 -2.57
N ALA A 76 -8.79 11.68 -2.96
CA ALA A 76 -7.72 12.43 -2.32
C ALA A 76 -7.84 13.95 -2.58
N LEU A 77 -8.22 14.34 -3.80
CA LEU A 77 -8.47 15.73 -4.18
C LEU A 77 -9.71 16.31 -3.50
N GLY A 78 -10.70 15.47 -3.20
CA GLY A 78 -11.91 15.85 -2.44
C GLY A 78 -11.72 15.90 -0.92
N ALA A 79 -10.50 15.70 -0.41
CA ALA A 79 -10.22 15.76 1.02
C ALA A 79 -10.44 17.17 1.58
N LYS A 80 -11.13 17.28 2.72
CA LYS A 80 -11.37 18.55 3.40
C LYS A 80 -10.12 19.02 4.16
N ASP A 81 -10.08 20.30 4.49
CA ASP A 81 -9.01 20.86 5.32
C ASP A 81 -8.93 20.12 6.67
N GLY A 82 -7.74 19.60 6.99
CA GLY A 82 -7.48 18.81 8.20
C GLY A 82 -7.57 17.29 8.02
N GLU A 83 -7.99 16.77 6.87
CA GLU A 83 -7.97 15.33 6.59
C GLU A 83 -6.63 14.89 5.96
N ASN A 84 -6.13 13.69 6.33
CA ASN A 84 -4.97 13.13 5.65
C ASN A 84 -5.38 12.67 4.23
N ARG A 85 -4.79 13.31 3.22
CA ARG A 85 -5.00 13.01 1.80
C ARG A 85 -4.58 11.58 1.44
N ILE A 86 -3.57 11.03 2.11
CA ILE A 86 -3.05 9.68 1.87
C ILE A 86 -4.05 8.62 2.31
N THR A 87 -4.65 8.76 3.50
CA THR A 87 -5.66 7.80 3.98
C THR A 87 -6.93 7.87 3.14
N ARG A 88 -7.33 9.08 2.72
CA ARG A 88 -8.47 9.29 1.80
C ARG A 88 -8.23 8.74 0.40
N PHE A 89 -7.01 8.83 -0.11
CA PHE A 89 -6.60 8.14 -1.34
C PHE A 89 -6.81 6.64 -1.19
N GLY A 90 -6.32 6.04 -0.11
CA GLY A 90 -6.49 4.62 0.17
C GLY A 90 -7.96 4.17 0.23
N ASP A 91 -8.81 4.94 0.92
CA ASP A 91 -10.26 4.68 0.95
C ASP A 91 -10.90 4.79 -0.45
N GLY A 92 -10.45 5.76 -1.24
CA GLY A 92 -10.86 5.94 -2.63
C GLY A 92 -10.46 4.75 -3.51
N CYS A 93 -9.25 4.21 -3.34
CA CYS A 93 -8.79 3.04 -4.08
C CYS A 93 -9.64 1.80 -3.80
N VAL A 94 -10.05 1.55 -2.55
CA VAL A 94 -10.95 0.42 -2.22
C VAL A 94 -12.30 0.60 -2.91
N ARG A 95 -12.88 1.80 -2.83
CA ARG A 95 -14.17 2.12 -3.49
C ARG A 95 -14.05 1.98 -5.01
N GLY A 96 -12.96 2.47 -5.59
CA GLY A 96 -12.64 2.33 -7.01
C GLY A 96 -12.48 0.87 -7.44
N GLY A 97 -11.87 0.03 -6.60
CA GLY A 97 -11.74 -1.40 -6.86
C GLY A 97 -13.08 -2.12 -6.93
N TRP A 98 -13.98 -1.84 -5.99
CA TRP A 98 -15.35 -2.38 -6.02
C TRP A 98 -16.16 -1.85 -7.22
N LEU A 99 -16.01 -0.58 -7.58
CA LEU A 99 -16.64 -0.03 -8.79
C LEU A 99 -16.10 -0.70 -10.06
N GLY A 100 -14.79 -0.92 -10.14
CA GLY A 100 -14.14 -1.63 -11.24
C GLY A 100 -14.67 -3.07 -11.40
N LEU A 101 -14.88 -3.78 -10.28
CA LEU A 101 -15.50 -5.10 -10.30
C LEU A 101 -16.93 -5.05 -10.87
N LEU A 102 -17.75 -4.11 -10.41
CA LEU A 102 -19.13 -3.96 -10.90
C LEU A 102 -19.17 -3.67 -12.40
N ILE A 103 -18.32 -2.76 -12.88
CA ILE A 103 -18.18 -2.45 -14.31
C ILE A 103 -17.75 -3.72 -15.08
N GLY A 104 -16.73 -4.43 -14.59
CA GLY A 104 -16.23 -5.66 -15.20
C GLY A 104 -17.31 -6.74 -15.32
N VAL A 105 -18.07 -6.98 -14.25
CA VAL A 105 -19.18 -7.93 -14.25
C VAL A 105 -20.28 -7.51 -15.24
N ILE A 106 -20.66 -6.23 -15.28
CA ILE A 106 -21.66 -5.73 -16.25
C ILE A 106 -21.20 -6.01 -17.69
N VAL A 107 -19.93 -5.74 -18.00
CA VAL A 107 -19.36 -5.99 -19.34
C VAL A 107 -19.34 -7.49 -19.66
N ILE A 108 -18.92 -8.34 -18.73
CA ILE A 108 -18.87 -9.80 -18.92
C ILE A 108 -20.27 -10.37 -19.15
N LEU A 109 -21.28 -9.89 -18.43
CA LEU A 109 -22.66 -10.37 -18.60
C LEU A 109 -23.34 -9.85 -19.87
N ASN A 110 -22.76 -8.85 -20.54
CA ASN A 110 -23.32 -8.25 -21.75
C ASN A 110 -22.79 -8.85 -23.06
N VAL A 111 -21.79 -9.75 -23.02
CA VAL A 111 -21.24 -10.40 -24.21
C VAL A 111 -21.96 -11.70 -24.57
N ASP A 112 -22.02 -12.03 -25.86
CA ASP A 112 -22.66 -13.25 -26.37
C ASP A 112 -22.10 -14.54 -25.73
N ALA A 113 -20.81 -14.54 -25.35
CA ALA A 113 -20.17 -15.62 -24.63
C ALA A 113 -20.88 -15.96 -23.31
N ALA A 114 -21.45 -14.97 -22.61
CA ALA A 114 -22.26 -15.18 -21.41
C ALA A 114 -23.60 -15.85 -21.73
N ALA A 115 -24.24 -15.47 -22.84
CA ALA A 115 -25.48 -16.09 -23.30
C ALA A 115 -25.28 -17.57 -23.72
N GLN A 116 -24.10 -17.89 -24.27
CA GLN A 116 -23.71 -19.25 -24.66
C GLN A 116 -23.06 -20.06 -23.53
N MET A 117 -22.92 -19.47 -22.32
CA MET A 117 -22.22 -20.07 -21.18
C MET A 117 -20.81 -20.60 -21.52
N ASP A 118 -20.07 -19.85 -22.35
CA ASP A 118 -18.71 -20.22 -22.72
C ASP A 118 -17.72 -19.87 -21.61
N PHE A 119 -17.52 -20.82 -20.70
CA PHE A 119 -16.61 -20.67 -19.56
C PHE A 119 -15.14 -20.47 -19.95
N THR A 120 -14.75 -20.82 -21.18
CA THR A 120 -13.37 -20.61 -21.63
C THR A 120 -13.04 -19.12 -21.78
N MET A 121 -14.06 -18.29 -22.03
CA MET A 121 -13.96 -16.84 -22.13
C MET A 121 -14.37 -16.12 -20.84
N ILE A 122 -15.40 -16.63 -20.15
CA ILE A 122 -15.96 -15.99 -18.94
C ILE A 122 -15.00 -16.08 -17.75
N ILE A 123 -14.40 -17.25 -17.49
CA ILE A 123 -13.57 -17.46 -16.29
C ILE A 123 -12.33 -16.54 -16.30
N PRO A 124 -11.56 -16.43 -17.41
CA PRO A 124 -10.44 -15.50 -17.48
C PRO A 124 -10.85 -14.03 -17.31
N ALA A 125 -11.97 -13.61 -17.92
CA ALA A 125 -12.46 -12.25 -17.77
C ALA A 125 -12.89 -11.94 -16.32
N MET A 126 -13.53 -12.91 -15.66
CA MET A 126 -13.87 -12.80 -14.24
C MET A 126 -12.62 -12.69 -13.36
N ALA A 127 -11.56 -13.46 -13.65
CA ALA A 127 -10.30 -13.35 -12.92
C ALA A 127 -9.71 -11.93 -13.00
N VAL A 128 -9.75 -11.31 -14.18
CA VAL A 128 -9.30 -9.91 -14.39
C VAL A 128 -10.19 -8.92 -13.64
N ALA A 129 -11.52 -9.09 -13.66
CA ALA A 129 -12.44 -8.22 -12.93
C ALA A 129 -12.16 -8.20 -11.41
N TRP A 130 -11.74 -9.34 -10.84
CA TRP A 130 -11.35 -9.45 -9.43
C TRP A 130 -10.00 -8.80 -9.09
N LEU A 131 -9.17 -8.45 -10.07
CA LEU A 131 -7.95 -7.69 -9.84
C LEU A 131 -8.24 -6.26 -9.37
N ALA A 132 -9.36 -5.68 -9.77
CA ALA A 132 -9.71 -4.31 -9.39
C ALA A 132 -9.86 -4.15 -7.84
N PRO A 133 -10.66 -4.97 -7.14
CA PRO A 133 -10.67 -4.97 -5.67
C PRO A 133 -9.31 -5.27 -5.06
N LEU A 134 -8.57 -6.24 -5.62
CA LEU A 134 -7.25 -6.62 -5.13
C LEU A 134 -6.28 -5.42 -5.14
N TYR A 135 -6.22 -4.69 -6.26
CA TYR A 135 -5.44 -3.46 -6.37
C TYR A 135 -5.94 -2.36 -5.43
N GLY A 136 -7.25 -2.22 -5.27
CA GLY A 136 -7.85 -1.26 -4.34
C GLY A 136 -7.38 -1.48 -2.89
N TYR A 137 -7.44 -2.71 -2.40
CA TYR A 137 -6.95 -3.07 -1.07
C TYR A 137 -5.43 -2.99 -0.96
N PHE A 138 -4.70 -3.34 -2.01
CA PHE A 138 -3.25 -3.20 -2.06
C PHE A 138 -2.82 -1.73 -1.84
N PHE A 139 -3.42 -0.78 -2.55
CA PHE A 139 -3.14 0.65 -2.34
C PHE A 139 -3.62 1.15 -0.98
N LYS A 140 -4.72 0.61 -0.43
CA LYS A 140 -5.16 0.92 0.93
C LYS A 140 -4.13 0.50 1.97
N LEU A 141 -3.57 -0.70 1.86
CA LEU A 141 -2.52 -1.16 2.78
C LEU A 141 -1.30 -0.24 2.72
N ILE A 142 -0.85 0.14 1.53
CA ILE A 142 0.26 1.09 1.37
C ILE A 142 -0.09 2.45 1.99
N SER A 143 -1.29 2.96 1.74
CA SER A 143 -1.72 4.25 2.29
C SER A 143 -1.71 4.29 3.83
N MET A 144 -2.05 3.16 4.49
CA MET A 144 -2.04 3.07 5.95
C MET A 144 -0.62 2.99 6.53
N GLN A 145 0.37 2.54 5.75
CA GLN A 145 1.77 2.55 6.19
C GLN A 145 2.43 3.93 6.00
N LEU A 146 1.87 4.75 5.10
CA LEU A 146 2.37 6.09 4.77
C LEU A 146 1.69 7.21 5.56
N ASP A 147 0.58 6.92 6.25
CA ASP A 147 -0.03 7.76 7.30
C ASP A 147 0.89 7.87 8.53
#